data_AF-X1V3R9-F1
#
_entry.id   AF-X1V3R9-F1
#
_cell.length_a   1.000
_cell.length_b   1.000
_cell.length_c   1.000
_cell.angle_alpha   90.00
_cell.angle_beta   90.00
_cell.angle_gamma   90.00
#
_symmetry.space_group_name_H-M   'P 1'
#
loop_
_entity.id
_entity.type
_entity.pdbx_description
1 polymer ?
#
loop_
_entity_poly.entity_id
_entity_poly.type
_entity_poly.pdbx_seq_one_letter_code
_entity_poly.pdbx_strand_id
1 'polypeptide(L)'
;MNSLKEKGYYRIDSEMKKRLKDFYGGFVPQKESRQCIKEIFEKSKYLVDPHTAVAYAVYKKYIKKTGDKTKTVIVTTASPFKFTKSVMESIDSRYEKSDDFKLIEKMSDLTKVPIPSGIKDIEKKPIRHKMVCEKEEMGAKIAEILK
;
A
#
# COMPACT_ATOMS: atom_id res chain seq x y z
N MET A 1 10.36 5.53 26.40
CA MET A 1 10.03 4.18 25.86
C MET A 1 9.67 3.15 26.93
N ASN A 2 10.15 3.25 28.17
CA ASN A 2 9.87 2.26 29.24
C ASN A 2 8.37 1.97 29.45
N SER A 3 7.52 3.01 29.57
CA SER A 3 6.07 2.81 29.71
C SER A 3 5.43 2.04 28.55
N LEU A 4 5.89 2.24 27.32
CA LEU A 4 5.39 1.50 26.15
C LEU A 4 5.77 0.01 26.26
N LYS A 5 7.01 -0.27 26.68
CA LYS A 5 7.52 -1.65 26.86
C LYS A 5 6.78 -2.38 27.99
N GLU A 6 6.53 -1.71 29.11
CA GLU A 6 5.97 -2.33 30.31
C GLU A 6 4.44 -2.36 30.33
N LYS A 7 3.78 -1.32 29.79
CA LYS A 7 2.33 -1.12 29.89
C LYS A 7 1.61 -1.21 28.55
N GLY A 8 2.33 -1.25 27.43
CA GLY A 8 1.76 -1.20 26.09
C GLY A 8 1.29 0.18 25.63
N TYR A 9 1.46 1.23 26.45
CA TYR A 9 1.12 2.60 26.07
C TYR A 9 1.96 3.65 26.81
N TYR A 10 1.99 4.86 26.26
CA TYR A 10 2.47 6.06 26.95
C TYR A 10 1.61 7.25 26.54
N ARG A 11 1.63 8.31 27.36
CA ARG A 11 0.93 9.55 27.08
C ARG A 11 1.95 10.66 26.97
N ILE A 12 1.96 11.35 25.84
CA ILE A 12 2.75 12.57 25.66
C ILE A 12 2.13 13.73 26.46
N ASP A 13 2.99 14.63 26.93
CA ASP A 13 2.56 15.81 27.69
C ASP A 13 1.87 16.87 26.81
N SER A 14 1.37 17.93 27.43
CA SER A 14 0.64 18.99 26.76
C SER A 14 1.53 19.83 25.83
N GLU A 15 2.82 19.98 26.14
CA GLU A 15 3.75 20.74 25.31
C GLU A 15 4.07 19.98 24.03
N MET A 16 4.37 18.68 24.14
CA MET A 16 4.54 17.77 23.01
C MET A 16 3.30 17.77 22.11
N LYS A 17 2.09 17.71 22.69
CA LYS A 17 0.83 17.77 21.92
C LYS A 17 0.69 19.08 21.14
N LYS A 18 1.04 20.22 21.74
CA LYS A 18 0.97 21.53 21.06
C LYS A 18 1.89 21.59 19.83
N ARG A 19 3.04 20.89 19.88
CA ARG A 19 3.99 20.81 18.76
C ARG A 19 3.50 19.94 17.59
N LEU A 20 2.42 19.17 17.76
CA LEU A 20 1.83 18.34 16.69
C LEU A 20 0.70 19.04 15.93
N LYS A 21 0.44 20.32 16.20
CA LYS A 21 -0.67 21.08 15.59
C LYS A 21 -0.62 21.15 14.05
N ASP A 22 0.58 21.01 13.48
CA ASP A 22 0.81 21.07 12.04
C ASP A 22 0.48 19.72 11.35
N PHE A 23 0.17 18.68 12.12
CA PHE A 23 -0.18 17.36 11.61
C PHE A 23 -1.68 17.11 11.69
N TYR A 24 -2.22 16.54 10.61
CA TYR A 24 -3.57 16.00 10.57
C TYR A 24 -3.53 14.47 10.42
N GLY A 25 -4.12 13.76 11.37
CA GLY A 25 -4.24 12.29 11.34
C GLY A 25 -5.64 11.84 10.94
N GLY A 26 -5.71 10.74 10.18
CA GLY A 26 -6.97 10.11 9.80
C GLY A 26 -6.85 8.59 9.70
N PHE A 27 -8.00 7.92 9.73
CA PHE A 27 -8.11 6.47 9.54
C PHE A 27 -9.15 6.16 8.46
N VAL A 28 -8.92 5.09 7.72
CA VAL A 28 -9.73 4.68 6.57
C VAL A 28 -9.93 3.17 6.64
N PRO A 29 -11.18 2.69 6.80
CA PRO A 29 -11.48 1.26 6.70
C PRO A 29 -11.21 0.74 5.29
N GLN A 30 -10.95 -0.57 5.17
CA GLN A 30 -10.67 -1.21 3.89
C GLN A 30 -11.76 -0.93 2.83
N LYS A 31 -13.04 -0.99 3.21
CA LYS A 31 -14.17 -0.69 2.30
C LYS A 31 -14.08 0.71 1.70
N GLU A 32 -13.70 1.70 2.49
CA GLU A 32 -13.56 3.08 2.02
C GLU A 32 -12.33 3.25 1.12
N SER A 33 -11.22 2.57 1.44
CA SER A 33 -10.04 2.51 0.56
C SER A 33 -10.38 1.91 -0.82
N ARG A 34 -11.11 0.79 -0.86
CA ARG A 34 -11.58 0.18 -2.13
C ARG A 34 -12.45 1.13 -2.95
N GLN A 35 -13.38 1.85 -2.29
CA GLN A 35 -14.21 2.85 -2.95
C GLN A 35 -13.37 3.99 -3.55
N CYS A 36 -12.30 4.41 -2.86
CA CYS A 36 -11.40 5.44 -3.38
C CYS A 36 -10.59 4.97 -4.59
N ILE A 37 -10.11 3.71 -4.60
CA ILE A 37 -9.47 3.12 -5.78
C ILE A 37 -10.41 3.20 -6.99
N LYS A 38 -11.66 2.75 -6.80
CA LYS A 38 -12.68 2.78 -7.85
C LYS A 38 -12.98 4.20 -8.33
N GLU A 39 -13.19 5.13 -7.40
CA GLU A 39 -13.49 6.54 -7.71
C GLU A 39 -12.36 7.19 -8.53
N ILE A 40 -11.11 6.99 -8.14
CA ILE A 40 -9.95 7.54 -8.87
C ILE A 40 -9.89 6.94 -10.27
N PHE A 41 -10.04 5.62 -10.39
CA PHE A 41 -10.00 4.95 -11.69
C PHE A 41 -11.13 5.39 -12.61
N GLU A 42 -12.36 5.53 -12.11
CA GLU A 42 -13.50 5.97 -12.91
C GLU A 42 -13.32 7.40 -13.43
N LYS A 43 -12.77 8.30 -12.59
CA LYS A 43 -12.57 9.72 -12.92
C LYS A 43 -11.38 9.99 -13.83
N SER A 44 -10.31 9.22 -13.71
CA SER A 44 -9.01 9.55 -14.32
C SER A 44 -8.41 8.44 -15.19
N LYS A 45 -8.99 7.23 -15.15
CA LYS A 45 -8.39 6.00 -15.70
C LYS A 45 -7.01 5.65 -15.13
N TYR A 46 -6.61 6.31 -14.04
CA TYR A 46 -5.39 6.03 -13.30
C TYR A 46 -5.65 4.99 -12.20
N LEU A 47 -4.75 4.01 -12.08
CA LEU A 47 -4.78 3.03 -11.00
C LEU A 47 -3.89 3.45 -9.85
N VAL A 48 -4.41 3.32 -8.65
CA VAL A 48 -3.68 3.56 -7.40
C VAL A 48 -3.65 2.30 -6.56
N ASP A 49 -2.58 2.15 -5.81
CA ASP A 49 -2.47 1.09 -4.81
C ASP A 49 -3.31 1.41 -3.56
N PRO A 50 -3.54 0.42 -2.67
CA PRO A 50 -4.34 0.63 -1.46
C PRO A 50 -3.77 1.71 -0.52
N HIS A 51 -2.45 1.91 -0.48
CA HIS A 51 -1.82 2.90 0.41
C HIS A 51 -2.09 4.33 -0.08
N THR A 52 -1.96 4.58 -1.39
CA THR A 52 -2.32 5.86 -2.00
C THR A 52 -3.82 6.16 -1.82
N ALA A 53 -4.68 5.14 -1.96
CA ALA A 53 -6.11 5.30 -1.75
C ALA A 53 -6.48 5.71 -0.31
N VAL A 54 -5.75 5.21 0.70
CA VAL A 54 -5.88 5.67 2.09
C VAL A 54 -5.51 7.14 2.22
N ALA A 55 -4.40 7.58 1.62
CA ALA A 55 -3.99 8.98 1.66
C ALA A 55 -5.03 9.90 0.99
N TYR A 56 -5.56 9.49 -0.17
CA TYR A 56 -6.63 10.22 -0.87
C TYR A 56 -7.92 10.30 -0.04
N ALA A 57 -8.32 9.21 0.61
CA ALA A 57 -9.49 9.19 1.49
C ALA A 57 -9.32 10.13 2.70
N VAL A 58 -8.16 10.08 3.38
CA VAL A 58 -7.84 11.00 4.49
C VAL A 58 -7.83 12.45 4.00
N TYR A 59 -7.26 12.72 2.83
CA TYR A 59 -7.25 14.06 2.23
C TYR A 59 -8.67 14.59 1.96
N LYS A 60 -9.58 13.76 1.43
CA LYS A 60 -10.99 14.14 1.26
C LYS A 60 -11.66 14.47 2.60
N LYS A 61 -11.40 13.69 3.65
CA LYS A 61 -11.91 13.98 5.00
C LYS A 61 -11.34 15.28 5.55
N TYR A 62 -10.04 15.53 5.33
CA TYR A 62 -9.36 16.75 5.74
C TYR A 62 -10.03 17.98 5.11
N ILE A 63 -10.12 18.06 3.78
CA ILE A 63 -10.75 19.19 3.08
C ILE A 63 -12.19 19.39 3.55
N LYS A 64 -12.97 18.32 3.66
CA LYS A 64 -14.37 18.42 4.12
C LYS A 64 -14.47 19.02 5.54
N LYS A 65 -13.50 18.73 6.41
CA LYS A 65 -13.49 19.19 7.80
C LYS A 65 -12.91 20.59 7.96
N THR A 66 -11.87 20.95 7.19
CA THR A 66 -11.12 22.20 7.37
C THR A 66 -11.47 23.28 6.35
N GLY A 67 -12.01 22.91 5.19
CA GLY A 67 -12.22 23.83 4.07
C GLY A 67 -10.93 24.30 3.40
N ASP A 68 -9.78 23.70 3.73
CA ASP A 68 -8.49 24.09 3.17
C ASP A 68 -8.44 23.80 1.65
N LYS A 69 -7.99 24.80 0.90
CA LYS A 69 -7.88 24.79 -0.56
C LYS A 69 -6.42 24.77 -1.04
N THR A 70 -5.46 24.62 -0.14
CA THR A 70 -4.04 24.57 -0.45
C THR A 70 -3.74 23.42 -1.42
N LYS A 71 -2.91 23.71 -2.44
CA LYS A 71 -2.46 22.68 -3.39
C LYS A 71 -1.76 21.58 -2.61
N THR A 72 -2.22 20.34 -2.82
CA THR A 72 -1.78 19.19 -2.05
C THR A 72 -1.12 18.17 -2.96
N VAL A 73 -0.02 17.58 -2.49
CA VAL A 73 0.67 16.47 -3.16
C VAL A 73 0.41 15.20 -2.35
N ILE A 74 -0.08 14.15 -3.00
CA ILE A 74 -0.20 12.81 -2.40
C ILE A 74 1.00 11.99 -2.84
N VAL A 75 1.75 11.47 -1.87
CA VAL A 75 2.90 10.61 -2.12
C VAL A 75 2.41 9.18 -2.39
N THR A 76 2.65 8.69 -3.60
CA THR A 76 2.35 7.31 -3.99
C THR A 76 3.50 6.39 -3.54
N THR A 77 3.26 5.54 -2.53
CA THR A 77 4.33 4.77 -1.88
C THR A 77 4.59 3.41 -2.52
N ALA A 78 3.69 2.91 -3.37
CA ALA A 78 3.90 1.69 -4.14
C ALA A 78 3.21 1.73 -5.51
N SER A 79 3.72 0.93 -6.43
CA SER A 79 3.06 0.68 -7.71
C SER A 79 1.78 -0.13 -7.49
N PRO A 80 0.67 0.16 -8.21
CA PRO A 80 -0.55 -0.65 -8.14
C PRO A 80 -0.30 -2.10 -8.55
N PHE A 81 0.69 -2.36 -9.42
CA PHE A 81 1.06 -3.71 -9.86
C PHE A 81 1.63 -4.60 -8.74
N LYS A 82 1.95 -4.04 -7.57
CA LYS A 82 2.34 -4.83 -6.38
C LYS A 82 1.13 -5.42 -5.64
N PHE A 83 -0.08 -4.94 -5.92
CA PHE A 83 -1.32 -5.29 -5.21
C PHE A 83 -2.46 -5.58 -6.19
N THR A 84 -2.16 -6.37 -7.25
CA THR A 84 -3.05 -6.52 -8.41
C THR A 84 -4.46 -6.90 -8.01
N LYS A 85 -4.61 -7.90 -7.15
CA LYS A 85 -5.90 -8.38 -6.65
C LYS A 85 -6.67 -7.30 -5.92
N SER A 86 -6.06 -6.63 -4.95
CA SER A 86 -6.71 -5.57 -4.16
C SER A 86 -7.14 -4.37 -5.00
N VAL A 87 -6.34 -4.02 -6.00
CA VAL A 87 -6.67 -2.93 -6.93
C VAL A 87 -7.82 -3.35 -7.84
N MET A 88 -7.72 -4.52 -8.46
CA MET A 88 -8.67 -4.96 -9.47
C MET A 88 -10.03 -5.34 -8.90
N GLU A 89 -10.08 -6.04 -7.75
CA GLU A 89 -11.35 -6.34 -7.07
C GLU A 89 -12.10 -5.08 -6.59
N SER A 90 -11.37 -3.98 -6.36
CA SER A 90 -11.95 -2.70 -5.98
C SER A 90 -12.68 -2.04 -7.17
N ILE A 91 -12.20 -2.25 -8.39
CA ILE A 91 -12.81 -1.75 -9.61
C ILE A 91 -14.04 -2.58 -9.98
N ASP A 92 -13.87 -3.90 -9.98
CA ASP A 92 -14.91 -4.86 -10.37
C ASP A 92 -14.70 -6.20 -9.64
N SER A 93 -15.74 -6.69 -8.97
CA SER A 93 -15.69 -7.92 -8.17
C SER A 93 -15.43 -9.17 -9.01
N ARG A 94 -15.65 -9.13 -10.33
CA ARG A 94 -15.34 -10.27 -11.22
C ARG A 94 -13.86 -10.67 -11.18
N TYR A 95 -12.97 -9.76 -10.78
CA TYR A 95 -11.54 -10.01 -10.70
C TYR A 95 -11.08 -10.69 -9.41
N GLU A 96 -11.96 -10.87 -8.42
CA GLU A 96 -11.61 -11.43 -7.10
C GLU A 96 -10.99 -12.84 -7.18
N LYS A 97 -11.41 -13.63 -8.16
CA LYS A 97 -10.92 -15.01 -8.38
C LYS A 97 -9.86 -15.11 -9.48
N SER A 98 -9.38 -13.98 -9.99
CA SER A 98 -8.34 -13.96 -11.02
C SER A 98 -6.96 -14.16 -10.42
N ASP A 99 -6.09 -14.79 -11.20
CA ASP A 99 -4.66 -14.98 -10.90
C ASP A 99 -3.89 -13.65 -11.06
N ASP A 100 -2.88 -13.42 -10.20
CA ASP A 100 -2.11 -12.17 -10.18
C ASP A 100 -1.43 -11.87 -11.53
N PHE A 101 -0.91 -12.88 -12.24
CA PHE A 101 -0.24 -12.66 -13.53
C PHE A 101 -1.24 -12.26 -14.62
N LYS A 102 -2.42 -12.88 -14.63
CA LYS A 102 -3.52 -12.46 -15.52
C LYS A 102 -3.99 -11.03 -15.21
N LEU A 103 -4.00 -10.65 -13.93
CA LEU A 103 -4.37 -9.30 -13.52
C LEU A 103 -3.34 -8.26 -13.93
N ILE A 104 -2.05 -8.58 -13.94
CA ILE A 104 -0.99 -7.67 -14.44
C ILE A 104 -1.26 -7.28 -15.90
N GLU A 105 -1.50 -8.26 -16.77
CA GLU A 105 -1.85 -8.02 -18.18
C GLU A 105 -3.13 -7.17 -18.27
N LYS A 106 -4.17 -7.52 -17.51
CA LYS A 106 -5.43 -6.79 -17.53
C LYS A 106 -5.31 -5.34 -17.06
N MET A 107 -4.47 -5.07 -16.06
CA MET A 107 -4.20 -3.73 -15.55
C MET A 107 -3.51 -2.86 -16.61
N SER A 108 -2.53 -3.43 -17.32
CA SER A 108 -1.88 -2.79 -18.46
C SER A 108 -2.89 -2.47 -19.57
N ASP A 109 -3.75 -3.44 -19.92
CA ASP A 109 -4.78 -3.25 -20.94
C ASP A 109 -5.79 -2.13 -20.61
N LEU A 110 -6.21 -2.06 -19.35
CA LEU A 110 -7.19 -1.08 -18.86
C LEU A 110 -6.62 0.34 -18.80
N THR A 111 -5.35 0.49 -18.42
CA THR A 111 -4.72 1.79 -18.20
C THR A 111 -3.89 2.29 -19.37
N LYS A 112 -3.54 1.39 -20.31
CA LYS A 112 -2.55 1.63 -21.38
C LYS A 112 -1.16 1.97 -20.84
N VAL A 113 -0.89 1.64 -19.57
CA VAL A 113 0.43 1.78 -18.95
C VAL A 113 1.18 0.47 -19.13
N PRO A 114 2.42 0.49 -19.67
CA PRO A 114 3.19 -0.73 -19.87
C PRO A 114 3.51 -1.41 -18.53
N ILE A 115 3.53 -2.74 -18.57
CA ILE A 115 3.95 -3.55 -17.42
C ILE A 115 5.39 -3.19 -17.04
N PRO A 116 5.68 -2.87 -15.76
CA PRO A 116 7.03 -2.57 -15.32
C PRO A 116 8.03 -3.69 -15.62
N SER A 117 9.20 -3.34 -16.15
CA SER A 117 10.24 -4.30 -16.57
C SER A 117 10.67 -5.27 -15.47
N GLY A 118 10.65 -4.84 -14.20
CA GLY A 118 11.03 -5.68 -13.06
C GLY A 118 10.09 -6.86 -12.83
N ILE A 119 8.80 -6.74 -13.18
CA ILE A 119 7.80 -7.79 -13.02
C ILE A 119 7.38 -8.44 -14.33
N LYS A 120 7.75 -7.85 -15.47
CA LYS A 120 7.52 -8.44 -16.77
C LYS A 120 8.17 -9.82 -16.83
N ASP A 121 7.39 -10.83 -17.23
CA ASP A 121 7.81 -12.23 -17.32
C ASP A 121 8.33 -12.84 -15.99
N ILE A 122 8.02 -12.25 -14.83
CA ILE A 122 8.53 -12.73 -13.55
C ILE A 122 8.07 -14.17 -13.23
N GLU A 123 6.89 -14.57 -13.71
CA GLU A 123 6.36 -15.93 -13.59
C GLU A 123 7.24 -16.99 -14.30
N LYS A 124 8.00 -16.57 -15.33
CA LYS A 124 8.87 -17.45 -16.13
C LYS A 124 10.27 -17.54 -15.56
N LYS A 125 10.62 -16.69 -14.58
CA LYS A 125 11.97 -16.65 -14.02
C LYS A 125 12.19 -17.81 -13.05
N PRO A 126 13.35 -18.47 -13.08
CA PRO A 126 13.65 -19.55 -12.14
C PRO A 126 13.79 -18.99 -10.72
N ILE A 127 13.23 -19.71 -9.75
CA ILE A 127 13.44 -19.43 -8.33
C ILE A 127 14.90 -19.75 -7.99
N ARG A 128 15.69 -18.71 -7.67
CA ARG A 128 17.13 -18.83 -7.33
C ARG A 128 17.35 -19.33 -5.91
N HIS A 129 16.53 -18.89 -4.97
CA HIS A 129 16.68 -19.20 -3.55
C HIS A 129 15.69 -20.30 -3.17
N LYS A 130 16.21 -21.50 -2.90
CA LYS A 130 15.41 -22.69 -2.54
C LYS A 130 15.65 -23.16 -1.11
N MET A 131 16.53 -22.48 -0.38
CA MET A 131 16.86 -22.82 1.00
C MET A 131 15.69 -22.45 1.91
N VAL A 132 15.24 -23.43 2.70
CA VAL A 132 14.23 -23.27 3.75
C VAL A 132 14.87 -23.79 5.04
N CYS A 133 14.69 -23.07 6.14
CA CYS A 133 15.20 -23.47 7.44
C CYS A 133 14.25 -23.03 8.55
N GLU A 134 14.33 -23.71 9.68
CA GLU A 134 13.59 -23.30 10.87
C GLU A 134 14.19 -22.03 11.49
N LYS A 135 13.41 -21.40 12.37
CA LYS A 135 13.81 -20.15 13.02
C LYS A 135 15.14 -20.29 13.78
N GLU A 136 15.34 -21.43 14.43
CA GLU A 136 16.52 -21.75 15.23
C GLU A 136 17.77 -21.97 14.36
N GLU A 137 17.58 -22.32 13.09
CA GLU A 137 18.65 -22.64 12.15
C GLU A 137 19.15 -21.43 11.35
N MET A 138 18.46 -20.29 11.42
CA MET A 138 18.75 -19.10 10.62
C MET A 138 20.22 -18.65 10.73
N GLY A 139 20.80 -18.68 11.93
CA GLY A 139 22.19 -18.28 12.15
C GLY A 139 23.19 -19.18 11.42
N ALA A 140 22.98 -20.50 11.50
CA ALA A 140 23.81 -21.49 10.82
C ALA A 140 23.69 -21.35 9.29
N LYS A 141 22.47 -21.12 8.77
CA LYS A 141 22.24 -20.91 7.34
C LYS A 141 22.86 -19.63 6.80
N ILE A 142 22.80 -18.54 7.56
CA ILE A 142 23.47 -17.29 7.18
C ILE A 142 24.99 -17.51 7.13
N ALA A 143 25.57 -18.20 8.12
CA ALA A 143 27.01 -18.52 8.12
C ALA A 143 27.42 -19.40 6.93
N GLU A 144 26.54 -20.29 6.47
CA GLU A 144 26.76 -21.10 5.26
C GLU A 144 26.79 -20.25 3.98
N ILE A 145 25.93 -19.22 3.89
CA ILE A 145 25.81 -18.32 2.73
C ILE A 145 26.96 -17.30 2.66
N LEU A 146 27.40 -16.78 3.80
CA LEU A 146 28.40 -15.69 3.89
C LEU A 146 29.86 -16.15 3.70
N LYS A 147 30.09 -17.40 3.31
CA LYS A 147 31.44 -17.93 3.03
C LYS A 147 32.15 -17.19 1.91
#